data_AF-A0A370AJG1-F1
#
_entry.id   AF-A0A370AJG1-F1
#
_cell.length_a   1.000
_cell.length_b   1.000
_cell.length_c   1.000
_cell.angle_alpha   90.00
_cell.angle_beta   90.00
_cell.angle_gamma   90.00
#
_symmetry.space_group_name_H-M   'P 1'
#
loop_
_entity.id
_entity.type
_entity.pdbx_description
1 polymer ?
#
loop_
_entity_poly.entity_id
_entity_poly.type
_entity_poly.pdbx_seq_one_letter_code
_entity_poly.pdbx_strand_id
1 'polypeptide(L)'
;MREEYINQFRHFWRMFEKIVSDFDAHTWIHSGFALTTPALVAFHILQSTKYYSGDSSPFVYESGRSIATDSGKLETRDLPSKEDIIYMMQSVKSNTEKWLRNIKFEADNNDYKWTGLTRLSVVLFLIRHSQFHLGEINALLNEYKNGKAEDHYANTV
;
A
#
# COMPACT_ATOMS: atom_id res chain seq x y z
N MET A 1 -4.41 22.71 0.26
CA MET A 1 -5.28 21.51 0.30
C MET A 1 -4.76 20.37 -0.58
N ARG A 2 -4.65 20.50 -1.91
CA ARG A 2 -4.15 19.39 -2.77
C ARG A 2 -2.77 18.87 -2.36
N GLU A 3 -1.81 19.77 -2.17
CA GLU A 3 -0.45 19.39 -1.75
C GLU A 3 -0.44 18.72 -0.37
N GLU A 4 -1.37 19.04 0.53
CA GLU A 4 -1.47 18.35 1.82
C GLU A 4 -1.81 16.86 1.63
N TYR A 5 -2.76 16.53 0.76
CA TYR A 5 -3.07 15.13 0.45
C TYR A 5 -1.90 14.42 -0.21
N ILE A 6 -1.19 15.09 -1.12
CA ILE A 6 0.03 14.55 -1.74
C ILE A 6 1.10 14.27 -0.66
N ASN A 7 1.29 15.18 0.28
CA ASN A 7 2.24 15.02 1.38
C ASN A 7 1.85 13.87 2.32
N GLN A 8 0.56 13.67 2.60
CA GLN A 8 0.09 12.50 3.35
C GLN A 8 0.48 11.19 2.66
N PHE A 9 0.28 11.09 1.34
CA PHE A 9 0.73 9.89 0.60
C PHE A 9 2.24 9.76 0.57
N ARG A 10 3.01 10.86 0.44
CA ARG A 10 4.48 10.80 0.49
C ARG A 10 4.99 10.27 1.82
N HIS A 11 4.43 10.75 2.93
CA HIS A 11 4.75 10.23 4.27
C HIS A 11 4.38 8.74 4.38
N PHE A 12 3.18 8.38 3.91
CA PHE A 12 2.76 6.99 3.85
C PHE A 12 3.76 6.10 3.07
N TRP A 13 4.14 6.48 1.85
CA TRP A 13 5.07 5.69 1.02
C TRP A 13 6.44 5.54 1.66
N ARG A 14 6.95 6.61 2.29
CA ARG A 14 8.22 6.58 3.02
C ARG A 14 8.17 5.58 4.18
N MET A 15 7.12 5.60 4.98
CA MET A 15 6.95 4.67 6.09
C MET A 15 6.77 3.24 5.59
N PHE A 16 5.95 3.06 4.56
CA PHE A 16 5.69 1.76 3.95
C PHE A 16 6.98 1.10 3.43
N GLU A 17 7.81 1.84 2.70
CA GLU A 17 9.12 1.36 2.22
C GLU A 17 10.03 0.87 3.35
N LYS A 18 10.16 1.67 4.43
CA LYS A 18 10.97 1.31 5.59
C LYS A 18 10.44 0.06 6.30
N ILE A 19 9.14 0.02 6.59
CA ILE A 19 8.51 -1.11 7.27
C ILE A 19 8.68 -2.40 6.46
N VAL A 20 8.44 -2.35 5.13
CA VAL A 20 8.64 -3.52 4.25
C VAL A 20 10.10 -3.97 4.26
N SER A 21 11.05 -3.03 4.23
CA SER A 21 12.49 -3.35 4.19
C SER A 21 12.98 -4.09 5.45
N ASP A 22 12.39 -3.82 6.60
CA ASP A 22 12.83 -4.31 7.91
C ASP A 22 12.47 -5.77 8.23
N PHE A 23 11.56 -6.37 7.46
CA PHE A 23 11.26 -7.79 7.55
C PHE A 23 12.43 -8.63 7.02
N ASP A 24 12.68 -9.80 7.61
CA ASP A 24 13.47 -10.83 6.93
C ASP A 24 12.59 -11.65 5.96
N ALA A 25 13.22 -12.40 5.06
CA ALA A 25 12.52 -13.16 4.03
C ALA A 25 11.58 -14.26 4.57
N HIS A 26 11.94 -14.90 5.68
CA HIS A 26 11.12 -15.94 6.30
C HIS A 26 9.87 -15.31 6.95
N THR A 27 10.07 -14.30 7.78
CA THR A 27 8.99 -13.60 8.50
C THR A 27 8.02 -12.91 7.53
N TRP A 28 8.53 -12.36 6.42
CA TRP A 28 7.74 -11.71 5.38
C TRP A 28 6.58 -12.57 4.86
N ILE A 29 6.80 -13.87 4.78
CA ILE A 29 5.83 -14.85 4.26
C ILE A 29 5.08 -15.57 5.38
N HIS A 30 5.72 -15.77 6.54
CA HIS A 30 5.23 -16.68 7.57
C HIS A 30 4.70 -16.02 8.85
N SER A 31 4.91 -14.72 9.06
CA SER A 31 4.28 -14.01 10.19
C SER A 31 2.80 -13.73 9.92
N GLY A 32 2.03 -13.61 11.00
CA GLY A 32 0.57 -13.44 10.93
C GLY A 32 -0.17 -14.76 10.68
N PHE A 33 -1.44 -14.66 10.26
CA PHE A 33 -2.29 -15.81 10.03
C PHE A 33 -3.18 -15.63 8.80
N ALA A 34 -3.26 -16.68 7.97
CA ALA A 34 -4.10 -16.71 6.77
C ALA A 34 -3.92 -15.48 5.86
N LEU A 35 -4.90 -14.57 5.85
CA LEU A 35 -4.93 -13.39 4.96
C LEU A 35 -4.08 -12.21 5.46
N THR A 36 -3.47 -12.31 6.65
CA THR A 36 -2.76 -11.19 7.29
C THR A 36 -1.25 -11.42 7.36
N THR A 37 -0.64 -11.97 6.31
CA THR A 37 0.83 -12.00 6.21
C THR A 37 1.37 -10.67 5.69
N PRO A 38 2.61 -10.27 6.03
CA PRO A 38 3.19 -9.02 5.54
C PRO A 38 3.13 -8.88 4.03
N ALA A 39 3.47 -9.96 3.29
CA ALA A 39 3.41 -9.98 1.84
C ALA A 39 2.00 -9.71 1.28
N LEU A 40 0.97 -10.33 1.87
CA LEU A 40 -0.41 -10.14 1.44
C LEU A 40 -0.90 -8.73 1.75
N VAL A 41 -0.65 -8.22 2.96
CA VAL A 41 -1.07 -6.88 3.37
C VAL A 41 -0.37 -5.82 2.52
N ALA A 42 0.94 -5.95 2.30
CA ALA A 42 1.70 -5.04 1.45
C ALA A 42 1.20 -5.05 0.00
N PHE A 43 0.93 -6.23 -0.56
CA PHE A 43 0.38 -6.32 -1.90
C PHE A 43 -1.04 -5.73 -1.98
N HIS A 44 -1.87 -5.97 -0.98
CA HIS A 44 -3.22 -5.41 -0.87
C HIS A 44 -3.21 -3.88 -0.82
N ILE A 45 -2.26 -3.28 -0.12
CA ILE A 45 -2.02 -1.83 -0.10
C ILE A 45 -1.79 -1.29 -1.52
N LEU A 46 -0.91 -1.93 -2.29
CA LEU A 46 -0.63 -1.51 -3.67
C LEU A 46 -1.85 -1.70 -4.56
N GLN A 47 -2.54 -2.83 -4.44
CA GLN A 47 -3.72 -3.16 -5.25
C GLN A 47 -4.87 -2.18 -4.99
N SER A 48 -5.20 -1.93 -3.71
CA SER A 48 -6.25 -0.99 -3.33
C SER A 48 -5.93 0.42 -3.82
N THR A 49 -4.68 0.85 -3.70
CA THR A 49 -4.25 2.16 -4.22
C THR A 49 -4.47 2.30 -5.72
N LYS A 50 -4.09 1.30 -6.52
CA LYS A 50 -4.36 1.30 -7.97
C LYS A 50 -5.85 1.31 -8.28
N TYR A 51 -6.62 0.46 -7.59
CA TYR A 51 -8.06 0.36 -7.78
C TYR A 51 -8.77 1.70 -7.57
N TYR A 52 -8.52 2.36 -6.43
CA TYR A 52 -9.18 3.64 -6.11
C TYR A 52 -8.66 4.83 -6.93
N SER A 53 -7.41 4.77 -7.41
CA SER A 53 -6.86 5.77 -8.32
C SER A 53 -7.25 5.57 -9.79
N GLY A 54 -7.88 4.44 -10.12
CA GLY A 54 -8.25 4.08 -11.50
C GLY A 54 -7.05 3.67 -12.36
N ASP A 55 -5.94 3.25 -11.75
CA ASP A 55 -4.78 2.74 -12.45
C ASP A 55 -4.98 1.27 -12.84
N SER A 56 -5.25 1.04 -14.14
CA SER A 56 -5.44 -0.30 -14.70
C SER A 56 -4.15 -0.93 -15.24
N SER A 57 -2.98 -0.30 -15.07
CA SER A 57 -1.72 -0.89 -15.52
C SER A 57 -1.41 -2.18 -14.74
N PRO A 58 -0.76 -3.19 -15.35
CA PRO A 58 -0.45 -4.43 -14.67
C PRO A 58 0.58 -4.23 -13.55
N PHE A 59 0.55 -5.12 -12.56
CA PHE A 59 1.69 -5.30 -11.66
C PHE A 59 2.80 -6.05 -12.40
N VAL A 60 4.03 -5.55 -12.25
CA VAL A 60 5.24 -6.11 -12.84
C VAL A 60 6.26 -6.29 -11.72
N TYR A 61 6.66 -7.53 -11.48
CA TYR A 61 7.75 -7.88 -10.58
C TYR A 61 9.09 -7.34 -11.07
N GLU A 62 10.08 -7.30 -10.18
CA GLU A 62 11.43 -6.88 -10.56
C GLU A 62 12.00 -7.77 -11.68
N SER A 63 11.67 -9.07 -11.62
CA SER A 63 12.00 -10.07 -12.65
C SER A 63 11.28 -9.88 -14.00
N GLY A 64 10.31 -8.98 -14.10
CA GLY A 64 9.48 -8.76 -15.29
C GLY A 64 8.27 -9.69 -15.40
N ARG A 65 8.06 -10.61 -14.45
CA ARG A 65 6.84 -11.44 -14.37
C ARG A 65 5.63 -10.58 -13.95
N SER A 66 4.47 -10.82 -14.53
CA SER A 66 3.21 -10.20 -14.12
C SER A 66 2.38 -11.11 -13.19
N ILE A 67 1.61 -10.50 -12.29
CA ILE A 67 0.64 -11.18 -11.43
C ILE A 67 -0.78 -11.06 -12.00
N ALA A 68 -1.55 -12.14 -11.91
CA ALA A 68 -3.02 -12.07 -12.01
C ALA A 68 -3.61 -11.37 -10.77
N THR A 69 -4.35 -10.30 -11.02
CA THR A 69 -4.77 -9.20 -10.11
C THR A 69 -5.56 -9.55 -8.84
N ASP A 70 -5.78 -10.83 -8.51
CA ASP A 70 -6.66 -11.24 -7.40
C ASP A 70 -5.86 -11.75 -6.18
N SER A 71 -5.56 -10.85 -5.24
CA SER A 71 -4.83 -11.17 -3.99
C SER A 71 -5.51 -12.25 -3.15
N GLY A 72 -6.82 -12.43 -3.25
CA GLY A 72 -7.57 -13.47 -2.52
C GLY A 72 -7.34 -14.90 -3.02
N LYS A 73 -6.57 -15.08 -4.10
CA LYS A 73 -6.30 -16.38 -4.73
C LYS A 73 -4.82 -16.69 -4.88
N LEU A 74 -3.93 -15.85 -4.33
CA LEU A 74 -2.50 -16.11 -4.40
C LEU A 74 -2.12 -17.24 -3.45
N GLU A 75 -1.49 -18.28 -4.00
CA GLU A 75 -0.78 -19.27 -3.18
C GLU A 75 0.49 -18.65 -2.60
N THR A 76 0.99 -19.19 -1.49
CA THR A 76 2.21 -18.69 -0.82
C THR A 76 3.40 -18.53 -1.77
N ARG A 77 3.56 -19.43 -2.76
CA ARG A 77 4.63 -19.40 -3.76
C ARG A 77 4.52 -18.27 -4.77
N ASP A 78 3.34 -17.67 -4.92
CA ASP A 78 3.07 -16.59 -5.85
C ASP A 78 3.06 -15.22 -5.16
N LEU A 79 3.28 -15.19 -3.85
CA LEU A 79 3.39 -13.94 -3.09
C LEU A 79 4.63 -13.15 -3.53
N PRO A 80 4.52 -11.81 -3.62
CA PRO A 80 5.66 -10.97 -3.96
C PRO A 80 6.73 -11.04 -2.87
N SER A 81 8.00 -10.99 -3.28
CA SER A 81 9.10 -10.70 -2.37
C SER A 81 9.01 -9.26 -1.84
N LYS A 82 9.83 -8.92 -0.85
CA LYS A 82 9.92 -7.54 -0.34
C LYS A 82 10.43 -6.61 -1.45
N GLU A 83 11.42 -7.10 -2.19
CA GLU A 83 12.05 -6.41 -3.31
C GLU A 83 11.03 -6.15 -4.42
N ASP A 84 10.17 -7.13 -4.74
CA ASP A 84 9.06 -6.94 -5.69
C ASP A 84 8.06 -5.89 -5.20
N ILE A 85 7.70 -5.87 -3.91
CA ILE A 85 6.82 -4.84 -3.35
C ILE A 85 7.46 -3.46 -3.49
N ILE A 86 8.72 -3.31 -3.11
CA ILE A 86 9.43 -2.02 -3.20
C ILE A 86 9.53 -1.55 -4.66
N TYR A 87 9.82 -2.47 -5.57
CA TYR A 87 9.86 -2.16 -7.01
C TYR A 87 8.49 -1.70 -7.52
N MET A 88 7.43 -2.48 -7.28
CA MET A 88 6.06 -2.14 -7.69
C MET A 88 5.56 -0.84 -7.05
N MET A 89 5.94 -0.59 -5.80
CA MET A 89 5.59 0.62 -5.06
C MET A 89 6.04 1.89 -5.79
N GLN A 90 7.21 1.92 -6.45
CA GLN A 90 7.68 3.12 -7.14
C GLN A 90 6.71 3.56 -8.26
N SER A 91 6.19 2.59 -9.02
CA SER A 91 5.17 2.83 -10.04
C SER A 91 3.86 3.33 -9.43
N VAL A 92 3.36 2.63 -8.40
CA VAL A 92 2.09 2.98 -7.73
C VAL A 92 2.18 4.37 -7.07
N LYS A 93 3.30 4.68 -6.42
CA LYS A 93 3.61 5.99 -5.83
C LYS A 93 3.55 7.10 -6.87
N SER A 94 4.27 6.93 -7.98
CA SER A 94 4.28 7.91 -9.08
C SER A 94 2.89 8.13 -9.68
N ASN A 95 2.15 7.06 -9.93
CA ASN A 95 0.79 7.13 -10.46
C ASN A 95 -0.19 7.77 -9.48
N THR A 96 -0.05 7.49 -8.19
CA THR A 96 -0.86 8.12 -7.13
C THR A 96 -0.62 9.63 -7.06
N GLU A 97 0.63 10.08 -7.13
CA GLU A 97 0.94 11.51 -7.18
C GLU A 97 0.35 12.17 -8.44
N LYS A 98 0.52 11.55 -9.61
CA LYS A 98 -0.07 12.04 -10.87
C LYS A 98 -1.59 12.12 -10.78
N TRP A 99 -2.24 11.08 -10.24
CA TRP A 99 -3.68 11.06 -10.02
C TRP A 99 -4.14 12.20 -9.10
N LEU A 100 -3.49 12.37 -7.94
CA LEU A 100 -3.78 13.44 -7.00
C LEU A 100 -3.53 14.83 -7.57
N ARG A 101 -2.63 14.99 -8.54
CA ARG A 101 -2.40 16.28 -9.23
C ARG A 101 -3.52 16.63 -10.21
N ASN A 102 -4.12 15.63 -10.84
CA ASN A 102 -5.06 15.82 -11.95
C ASN A 102 -6.53 15.66 -11.57
N ILE A 103 -6.85 15.00 -10.45
CA ILE A 103 -8.23 14.75 -10.04
C ILE A 103 -8.98 16.05 -9.69
N LYS A 104 -10.25 16.17 -10.10
CA LYS A 104 -11.15 17.25 -9.64
C LYS A 104 -11.83 16.80 -8.35
N PHE A 105 -11.49 17.43 -7.22
CA PHE A 105 -11.95 17.00 -5.89
C PHE A 105 -13.46 17.12 -5.69
N GLU A 106 -14.07 18.13 -6.30
CA GLU A 106 -15.49 18.46 -6.19
C GLU A 106 -16.36 17.65 -7.16
N ALA A 107 -15.75 16.84 -8.04
CA ALA A 107 -16.50 15.99 -8.94
C ALA A 107 -17.24 14.88 -8.18
N ASP A 108 -18.40 14.48 -8.71
CA ASP A 108 -19.20 13.40 -8.15
C ASP A 108 -18.43 12.07 -8.16
N ASN A 109 -18.65 11.27 -7.11
CA ASN A 109 -18.13 9.93 -6.98
C ASN A 109 -19.24 8.90 -7.27
N ASN A 110 -19.28 8.43 -8.52
CA ASN A 110 -20.25 7.42 -8.94
C ASN A 110 -19.75 5.98 -8.77
N ASP A 111 -18.43 5.79 -8.77
CA ASP A 111 -17.79 4.46 -8.78
C ASP A 111 -17.76 3.84 -7.37
N TYR A 112 -17.53 4.66 -6.34
CA TYR A 112 -17.23 4.20 -4.98
C TYR A 112 -18.14 4.86 -3.95
N LYS A 113 -19.47 4.79 -4.15
CA LYS A 113 -20.47 5.55 -3.39
C LYS A 113 -20.34 5.42 -1.87
N TRP A 114 -19.89 4.28 -1.36
CA TRP A 114 -19.68 4.05 0.08
C TRP A 114 -18.54 4.88 0.69
N THR A 115 -17.65 5.44 -0.12
CA THR A 115 -16.55 6.29 0.34
C THR A 115 -16.99 7.74 0.56
N GLY A 116 -18.16 8.13 0.03
CA GLY A 116 -18.74 9.47 0.09
C GLY A 116 -19.15 10.01 -1.28
N LEU A 117 -19.69 11.24 -1.31
CA LEU A 117 -20.34 11.80 -2.51
C LEU A 117 -19.37 12.36 -3.55
N THR A 118 -18.15 12.73 -3.17
CA THR A 118 -17.20 13.42 -4.07
C THR A 118 -15.91 12.63 -4.24
N ARG A 119 -15.14 12.95 -5.28
CA ARG A 119 -13.81 12.37 -5.51
C ARG A 119 -12.83 12.69 -4.36
N LEU A 120 -13.02 13.79 -3.64
CA LEU A 120 -12.28 14.04 -2.39
C LEU A 120 -12.55 12.98 -1.33
N SER A 121 -13.79 12.51 -1.22
CA SER A 121 -14.14 11.45 -0.26
C SER A 121 -13.42 10.13 -0.58
N VAL A 122 -13.19 9.82 -1.86
CA VAL A 122 -12.36 8.68 -2.30
C VAL A 122 -10.91 8.85 -1.84
N VAL A 123 -10.33 10.06 -2.00
CA VAL A 123 -8.96 10.36 -1.54
C VAL A 123 -8.83 10.17 -0.03
N LEU A 124 -9.76 10.71 0.76
CA LEU A 124 -9.78 10.58 2.21
C LEU A 124 -9.99 9.13 2.67
N PHE A 125 -10.85 8.40 1.98
CA PHE A 125 -11.03 6.97 2.21
C PHE A 125 -9.71 6.22 1.98
N LEU A 126 -9.07 6.44 0.84
CA LEU A 126 -7.84 5.75 0.49
C LEU A 126 -6.71 6.05 1.49
N ILE A 127 -6.54 7.30 1.93
CA ILE A 127 -5.55 7.63 2.98
C ILE A 127 -5.80 6.82 4.25
N ARG A 128 -7.04 6.79 4.75
CA ARG A 128 -7.39 6.04 5.97
C ARG A 128 -7.20 4.54 5.80
N HIS A 129 -7.59 4.01 4.64
CA HIS A 129 -7.42 2.61 4.30
C HIS A 129 -5.94 2.21 4.25
N SER A 130 -5.12 3.02 3.59
CA SER A 130 -3.67 2.85 3.55
C SER A 130 -3.04 2.90 4.94
N GLN A 131 -3.44 3.86 5.78
CA GLN A 131 -2.95 3.97 7.16
C GLN A 131 -3.37 2.80 8.04
N PHE A 132 -4.60 2.30 7.88
CA PHE A 132 -5.08 1.12 8.60
C PHE A 132 -4.18 -0.10 8.32
N HIS A 133 -3.96 -0.41 7.04
CA HIS A 133 -3.10 -1.54 6.65
C HIS A 133 -1.62 -1.30 6.95
N LEU A 134 -1.16 -0.05 6.96
CA LEU A 134 0.18 0.30 7.46
C LEU A 134 0.33 -0.07 8.93
N GLY A 135 -0.70 0.17 9.74
CA GLY A 135 -0.75 -0.23 11.14
C GLY A 135 -0.69 -1.74 11.31
N GLU A 136 -1.42 -2.49 10.50
CA GLU A 136 -1.39 -3.97 10.52
C GLU A 136 0.00 -4.52 10.21
N ILE A 137 0.63 -4.07 9.11
CA ILE A 137 1.96 -4.55 8.76
C ILE A 137 3.02 -4.11 9.78
N ASN A 138 2.88 -2.91 10.37
CA ASN A 138 3.77 -2.47 11.44
C ASN A 138 3.59 -3.29 12.73
N ALA A 139 2.36 -3.70 13.05
CA ALA A 139 2.10 -4.57 14.20
C ALA A 139 2.77 -5.93 14.03
N LEU A 140 2.69 -6.52 12.83
CA LEU A 140 3.38 -7.77 12.49
C LEU A 140 4.90 -7.62 12.60
N LEU A 141 5.45 -6.49 12.13
CA LEU A 141 6.89 -6.21 12.27
C LEU A 141 7.29 -6.14 13.74
N ASN A 142 6.51 -5.43 14.55
CA ASN A 142 6.79 -5.26 15.98
C ASN A 142 6.68 -6.58 16.76
N GLU A 143 5.69 -7.41 16.44
CA GLU A 143 5.55 -8.76 17.00
C GLU A 143 6.80 -9.59 16.68
N TYR A 144 7.20 -9.63 15.42
CA TYR A 144 8.39 -10.36 14.98
C TYR A 144 9.68 -9.86 15.66
N LYS A 145 9.86 -8.54 15.77
CA LYS A 145 11.02 -7.94 16.45
C LYS A 145 10.91 -8.01 17.98
N ASN A 146 9.91 -8.70 18.53
CA ASN A 146 9.66 -8.84 19.97
C ASN A 146 9.59 -7.48 20.69
N GLY A 147 8.82 -6.54 20.13
CA GLY A 147 8.62 -5.20 20.69
C GLY A 147 9.77 -4.23 20.43
N LYS A 148 10.74 -4.58 19.59
CA LYS A 148 11.95 -3.79 19.30
C LYS A 148 12.01 -3.29 17.85
N ALA A 149 10.88 -3.21 17.17
CA ALA A 149 10.83 -2.57 15.85
C ALA A 149 11.18 -1.08 15.97
N GLU A 150 11.84 -0.54 14.94
CA GLU A 150 12.14 0.89 14.88
C GLU A 150 10.84 1.69 14.68
N ASP A 151 10.74 2.85 15.35
CA ASP A 151 9.65 3.80 15.12
C ASP A 151 9.89 4.59 13.82
N HIS A 152 9.38 4.05 12.72
CA HIS A 152 9.44 4.68 11.40
C HIS A 152 8.54 5.91 11.25
N TYR A 153 7.62 6.16 12.21
CA TYR A 153 6.72 7.31 12.20
C TYR A 153 7.44 8.57 12.70
N ALA A 154 8.14 8.49 13.84
CA ALA A 154 8.79 9.64 14.48
C ALA A 154 10.19 9.96 13.93
N ASN A 155 10.97 8.95 13.50
CA ASN A 155 12.39 9.12 13.15
C ASN A 155 12.65 9.52 11.69
N THR A 156 11.71 10.23 11.05
CA THR A 156 11.77 10.51 9.60
C THR A 156 11.50 11.96 9.19
N VAL A 157 11.95 12.92 10.01
CA VAL A 157 12.09 14.32 9.61
C VAL A 157 13.39 14.52 8.83
#